data_AF-A0A8E0QYL9-F1
#
_entry.id   AF-A0A8E0QYL9-F1
#
_cell.length_a   1.000
_cell.length_b   1.000
_cell.length_c   1.000
_cell.angle_alpha   90.00
_cell.angle_beta   90.00
_cell.angle_gamma   90.00
#
_symmetry.space_group_name_H-M   'P 1'
#
loop_
_entity.id
_entity.type
_entity.pdbx_description
1 polymer ?
#
loop_
_entity_poly.entity_id
_entity_poly.type
_entity_poly.pdbx_seq_one_letter_code
_entity_poly.pdbx_strand_id
1 'polypeptide(L)'
;MAALNTQAEAEPERFAALERAGFRTERYGDLTSLLRNVGRCSHRLQIKVKSDSHILSCTEDGLMFDDGTHPRADVVVYATGITGNLRDSAQEYFGDIHTQVEDYWGTNQEGEIKGLMYPLDLCFLKSDCAGFCQRS
;
A
#
# COMPACT_ATOMS: atom_id res chain seq x y z
N MET A 1 2.29 -2.56 -22.99
CA MET A 1 0.98 -2.13 -22.43
C MET A 1 -0.22 -2.73 -23.17
N ALA A 2 -0.24 -2.81 -24.52
CA ALA A 2 -1.40 -3.34 -25.27
C ALA A 2 -1.89 -4.74 -24.84
N ALA A 3 -0.98 -5.68 -24.55
CA ALA A 3 -1.36 -7.04 -24.15
C ALA A 3 -2.11 -7.12 -22.80
N LEU A 4 -1.83 -6.23 -21.85
CA LEU A 4 -2.54 -6.16 -20.57
C LEU A 4 -3.96 -5.60 -20.74
N ASN A 5 -4.12 -4.64 -21.65
CA ASN A 5 -5.42 -4.05 -21.98
C ASN A 5 -6.38 -5.11 -22.57
N THR A 6 -5.87 -6.01 -23.41
CA THR A 6 -6.67 -7.10 -24.00
C THR A 6 -7.20 -8.08 -22.95
N GLN A 7 -6.44 -8.35 -21.87
CA GLN A 7 -6.90 -9.19 -20.77
C GLN A 7 -7.99 -8.50 -19.93
N ALA A 8 -7.86 -7.19 -19.70
CA ALA A 8 -8.89 -6.42 -19.01
C ALA A 8 -10.21 -6.38 -19.80
N GLU A 9 -10.12 -6.26 -21.13
CA GLU A 9 -11.28 -6.27 -22.04
C GLU A 9 -12.00 -7.62 -22.10
N ALA A 10 -11.30 -8.73 -21.83
CA ALA A 10 -11.89 -10.06 -21.80
C ALA A 10 -12.79 -10.31 -20.57
N GLU A 11 -12.67 -9.50 -19.51
CA GLU A 11 -13.42 -9.66 -18.26
C GLU A 11 -14.23 -8.40 -17.87
N PRO A 12 -15.13 -7.90 -18.72
CA PRO A 12 -15.84 -6.64 -18.47
C PRO A 12 -16.80 -6.74 -17.28
N GLU A 13 -17.37 -7.92 -17.03
CA GLU A 13 -18.29 -8.17 -15.91
C GLU A 13 -17.58 -8.01 -14.57
N ARG A 14 -16.32 -8.46 -14.45
CA ARG A 14 -15.55 -8.36 -13.21
C ARG A 14 -15.40 -6.91 -12.76
N PHE A 15 -15.04 -6.02 -13.68
CA PHE A 15 -14.92 -4.59 -13.38
C PHE A 15 -16.27 -3.94 -13.08
N ALA A 16 -17.32 -4.29 -13.85
CA ALA A 16 -18.67 -3.80 -13.58
C ALA A 16 -19.21 -4.27 -12.22
N ALA A 17 -18.85 -5.48 -11.77
CA ALA A 17 -19.20 -6.00 -10.45
C ALA A 17 -18.51 -5.23 -9.32
N LEU A 18 -17.23 -4.88 -9.52
CA LEU A 18 -16.48 -4.05 -8.57
C LEU A 18 -17.06 -2.64 -8.47
N GLU A 19 -17.37 -2.01 -9.61
CA GLU A 19 -18.02 -0.68 -9.65
C GLU A 19 -19.39 -0.72 -8.94
N ARG A 20 -20.20 -1.75 -9.18
CA ARG A 20 -21.49 -1.96 -8.46
C ARG A 20 -21.31 -2.16 -6.96
N ALA A 21 -20.20 -2.76 -6.54
CA ALA A 21 -19.86 -2.92 -5.13
C ALA A 21 -19.27 -1.65 -4.50
N GLY A 22 -19.08 -0.57 -5.26
CA GLY A 22 -18.59 0.73 -4.79
C GLY A 22 -17.10 0.96 -4.96
N PHE A 23 -16.35 0.05 -5.60
CA PHE A 23 -14.92 0.26 -5.87
C PHE A 23 -14.70 1.25 -7.02
N ARG A 24 -13.70 2.11 -6.88
CA ARG A 24 -13.15 2.88 -8.01
C ARG A 24 -12.20 1.98 -8.79
N THR A 25 -12.56 1.65 -10.03
CA THR A 25 -11.76 0.74 -10.87
C THR A 25 -10.94 1.49 -11.91
N GLU A 26 -9.65 1.16 -12.01
CA GLU A 26 -8.79 1.57 -13.11
C GLU A 26 -8.55 0.37 -14.02
N ARG A 27 -9.11 0.39 -15.24
CA ARG A 27 -9.06 -0.76 -16.16
C ARG A 27 -7.77 -0.82 -16.99
N TYR A 28 -7.12 0.33 -17.18
CA TYR A 28 -5.96 0.49 -18.07
C TYR A 28 -4.81 1.22 -17.37
N GLY A 29 -4.43 0.74 -16.18
CA GLY A 29 -3.31 1.29 -15.42
C GLY A 29 -1.94 0.83 -15.94
N ASP A 30 -0.89 1.62 -15.65
CA ASP A 30 0.49 1.18 -15.87
C ASP A 30 0.88 0.05 -14.89
N LEU A 31 1.86 -0.75 -15.28
CA LEU A 31 2.38 -1.88 -14.49
C LEU A 31 2.81 -1.45 -13.08
N THR A 32 3.39 -0.25 -12.96
CA THR A 32 3.82 0.30 -11.67
C THR A 32 2.63 0.52 -10.72
N SER A 33 1.52 1.03 -11.26
CA SER A 33 0.28 1.26 -10.51
C SER A 33 -0.36 -0.05 -10.06
N LEU A 34 -0.31 -1.07 -10.92
CA LEU A 34 -0.86 -2.40 -10.64
C LEU A 34 -0.08 -3.14 -9.55
N LEU A 35 1.25 -2.99 -9.50
CA LEU A 35 2.09 -3.66 -8.50
C LEU A 35 1.95 -3.06 -7.09
N ARG A 36 1.65 -1.76 -6.96
CA ARG A 36 1.52 -1.10 -5.64
C ARG A 36 0.20 -1.41 -4.93
N ASN A 37 -0.84 -1.80 -5.67
CA ASN A 37 -2.20 -1.93 -5.15
C ASN A 37 -2.73 -3.36 -5.23
N VAL A 38 -2.01 -4.32 -4.62
CA VAL A 38 -2.43 -5.72 -4.57
C VAL A 38 -3.10 -6.03 -3.23
N GLY A 39 -4.42 -6.16 -3.22
CA GLY A 39 -5.20 -6.59 -2.06
C GLY A 39 -6.12 -7.74 -2.44
N ARG A 40 -6.07 -8.86 -1.70
CA ARG A 40 -6.98 -10.00 -1.90
C ARG A 40 -7.62 -10.42 -0.59
N CYS A 41 -8.94 -10.32 -0.49
CA CYS A 41 -9.71 -10.92 0.59
C CYS A 41 -10.34 -12.23 0.10
N SER A 42 -10.06 -13.35 0.79
CA SER A 42 -10.60 -14.67 0.44
C SER A 42 -11.71 -15.16 1.37
N HIS A 43 -12.04 -14.41 2.43
CA HIS A 43 -13.05 -14.78 3.41
C HIS A 43 -14.40 -14.14 3.13
N ARG A 44 -15.48 -14.87 3.43
CA ARG A 44 -16.88 -14.47 3.23
C ARG A 44 -17.35 -13.52 4.33
N LEU A 45 -16.68 -12.38 4.45
CA LEU A 45 -17.03 -11.31 5.39
C LEU A 45 -18.09 -10.39 4.76
N GLN A 46 -18.94 -9.79 5.59
CA GLN A 46 -19.81 -8.70 5.14
C GLN A 46 -18.97 -7.43 5.03
N ILE A 47 -18.51 -7.14 3.81
CA ILE A 47 -17.66 -5.99 3.52
C ILE A 47 -18.53 -4.92 2.85
N LYS A 48 -18.45 -3.68 3.36
CA LYS A 48 -19.00 -2.50 2.69
C LYS A 48 -17.85 -1.62 2.23
N VAL A 49 -17.90 -1.19 0.98
CA VAL A 49 -16.93 -0.26 0.39
C VAL A 49 -17.60 1.11 0.30
N LYS A 50 -16.91 2.13 0.79
CA LYS A 50 -17.32 3.53 0.69
C LYS A 50 -16.20 4.30 0.03
N SER A 51 -16.44 4.80 -1.18
CA SER A 51 -15.45 5.52 -1.99
C SER A 51 -16.04 6.77 -2.63
N ASP A 52 -17.24 7.16 -2.23
CA ASP A 52 -18.03 8.27 -2.75
C ASP A 52 -17.83 9.59 -1.98
N SER A 53 -17.24 9.53 -0.78
CA SER A 53 -17.16 10.62 0.19
C SER A 53 -15.86 10.54 0.99
N HIS A 54 -15.40 11.68 1.51
CA HIS A 54 -14.20 11.75 2.35
C HIS A 54 -14.56 11.67 3.83
N ILE A 55 -13.67 11.03 4.62
CA ILE A 55 -13.78 11.00 6.08
C ILE A 55 -13.43 12.39 6.61
N LEU A 56 -14.33 12.99 7.38
CA LEU A 56 -14.12 14.27 8.07
C LEU A 56 -13.47 14.08 9.44
N SER A 57 -13.97 13.14 10.23
CA SER A 57 -13.45 12.89 11.58
C SER A 57 -13.80 11.50 12.11
N CYS A 58 -12.98 11.01 13.04
CA CYS A 58 -13.39 9.94 13.94
C CYS A 58 -14.20 10.52 15.09
N THR A 59 -15.23 9.80 15.50
CA THR A 59 -16.13 10.16 16.60
C THR A 59 -16.10 9.06 17.66
N GLU A 60 -16.78 9.28 18.79
CA GLU A 60 -16.83 8.29 19.87
C GLU A 60 -17.44 6.95 19.45
N ASP A 61 -18.39 6.93 18.52
CA ASP A 61 -19.11 5.71 18.11
C ASP A 61 -18.94 5.32 16.64
N GLY A 62 -18.09 6.02 15.87
CA GLY A 62 -17.91 5.75 14.45
C GLY A 62 -17.11 6.79 13.65
N LEU A 63 -17.42 6.89 12.36
CA LEU A 63 -16.76 7.79 11.40
C LEU A 63 -17.77 8.78 10.81
N MET A 64 -17.42 10.06 10.75
CA MET A 64 -18.21 11.08 10.07
C MET A 64 -17.67 11.32 8.66
N PHE A 65 -18.56 11.31 7.67
CA PHE A 65 -18.23 11.59 6.26
C PHE A 65 -18.79 12.95 5.81
N ASP A 66 -18.21 13.51 4.75
CA ASP A 66 -18.60 14.81 4.18
C ASP A 66 -20.01 14.84 3.56
N ASP A 67 -20.54 13.68 3.21
CA ASP A 67 -21.92 13.48 2.78
C ASP A 67 -22.92 13.46 3.95
N GLY A 68 -22.46 13.64 5.18
CA GLY A 68 -23.25 13.63 6.41
C GLY A 68 -23.56 12.22 6.94
N THR A 69 -23.01 11.16 6.34
CA THR A 69 -23.21 9.80 6.83
C THR A 69 -22.31 9.48 8.02
N HIS A 70 -22.83 8.64 8.93
CA HIS A 70 -22.17 8.28 10.19
C HIS A 70 -22.20 6.76 10.46
N PRO A 71 -21.40 5.95 9.73
CA PRO A 71 -21.28 4.52 10.02
C PRO A 71 -20.63 4.28 11.39
N ARG A 72 -21.32 3.48 12.22
CA ARG A 72 -20.80 3.03 13.51
C ARG A 72 -19.64 2.06 13.36
N ALA A 73 -18.65 2.19 14.24
CA ALA A 73 -17.51 1.30 14.31
C ALA A 73 -17.02 1.16 15.75
N ASP A 74 -16.83 -0.07 16.21
CA ASP A 74 -16.23 -0.35 17.51
C ASP A 74 -14.69 -0.22 17.47
N VAL A 75 -14.09 -0.48 16.31
CA VAL A 75 -12.64 -0.40 16.08
C VAL A 75 -12.37 0.23 14.73
N VAL A 76 -11.45 1.21 14.71
CA VAL A 76 -10.96 1.85 13.49
C VAL A 76 -9.49 1.51 13.31
N VAL A 77 -9.13 0.94 12.15
CA VAL A 77 -7.76 0.59 11.78
C VAL A 77 -7.29 1.50 10.64
N TYR A 78 -6.25 2.30 10.89
CA TYR A 78 -5.62 3.12 9.85
C TYR A 78 -4.64 2.30 9.03
N ALA A 79 -5.07 1.92 7.82
CA ALA A 79 -4.26 1.23 6.83
C ALA A 79 -3.87 2.16 5.66
N THR A 80 -3.61 3.44 5.95
CA THR A 80 -3.32 4.49 4.95
C THR A 80 -1.93 4.38 4.32
N GLY A 81 -1.10 3.44 4.78
CA GLY A 81 0.27 3.29 4.33
C GLY A 81 1.16 4.46 4.74
N ILE A 82 2.34 4.52 4.12
CA ILE A 82 3.32 5.60 4.25
C ILE A 82 3.40 6.36 2.92
N THR A 83 3.51 7.68 3.02
CA THR A 83 3.64 8.56 1.85
C THR A 83 5.11 8.83 1.58
N GLY A 84 5.53 8.71 0.32
CA GLY A 84 6.89 9.09 -0.11
C GLY A 84 7.95 8.02 0.13
N ASN A 85 9.20 8.47 0.18
CA ASN A 85 10.35 7.64 0.51
C ASN A 85 10.47 7.56 2.03
N LEU A 86 10.87 6.41 2.59
CA LEU A 86 11.17 6.31 4.02
C LEU A 86 12.21 7.35 4.48
N ARG A 87 13.07 7.82 3.58
CA ARG A 87 13.99 8.93 3.82
C ARG A 87 13.26 10.22 4.22
N ASP A 88 12.09 10.51 3.62
CA ASP A 88 11.30 11.71 3.92
C ASP A 88 10.77 11.64 5.36
N SER A 89 10.24 10.47 5.76
CA SER A 89 9.83 10.22 7.14
C SER A 89 11.02 10.28 8.11
N ALA A 90 12.19 9.79 7.71
CA ALA A 90 13.39 9.87 8.53
C ALA A 90 13.85 11.32 8.75
N GLN A 91 13.66 12.20 7.76
CA GLN A 91 13.95 13.62 7.90
C GLN A 91 13.01 14.27 8.92
N GLU A 92 11.72 13.97 8.84
CA GLU A 92 10.70 14.51 9.75
C GLU A 92 10.96 14.10 11.21
N TYR A 93 11.26 12.82 11.45
CA TYR A 93 11.37 12.29 12.81
C TYR A 93 12.79 12.40 13.41
N PHE A 94 13.83 12.29 12.60
CA PHE A 94 15.22 12.18 13.06
C PHE A 94 16.15 13.29 12.53
N GLY A 95 15.62 14.24 11.75
CA GLY A 95 16.37 15.38 11.24
C GLY A 95 17.51 14.95 10.29
N ASP A 96 18.71 15.49 10.51
CA ASP A 96 19.85 15.34 9.60
C ASP A 96 20.33 13.89 9.37
N ILE A 97 19.94 12.96 10.25
CA ILE A 97 20.27 11.53 10.13
C ILE A 97 19.71 10.95 8.82
N HIS A 98 18.63 11.50 8.27
CA HIS A 98 18.03 11.04 7.01
C HIS A 98 19.00 11.04 5.81
N THR A 99 20.06 11.87 5.85
CA THR A 99 21.08 11.90 4.78
C THR A 99 21.87 10.60 4.70
N GLN A 100 21.96 9.85 5.81
CA GLN A 100 22.68 8.58 5.95
C GLN A 100 21.83 7.36 5.60
N VAL A 101 20.50 7.52 5.53
CA VAL A 101 19.57 6.44 5.16
C VAL A 101 19.55 6.31 3.65
N GLU A 102 19.70 5.12 3.08
CA GLU A 102 19.60 4.93 1.62
C GLU A 102 18.14 4.99 1.13
N ASP A 103 17.97 5.24 -0.17
CA ASP A 103 16.63 5.24 -0.77
C ASP A 103 16.02 3.84 -0.82
N TYR A 104 14.76 3.76 -0.42
CA TYR A 104 13.99 2.51 -0.40
C TYR A 104 13.13 2.35 -1.67
N TRP A 105 13.76 2.38 -2.86
CA TRP A 105 13.22 1.87 -4.15
C TRP A 105 14.16 2.23 -5.31
N GLY A 106 13.95 1.62 -6.49
CA GLY A 106 14.75 1.84 -7.70
C GLY A 106 15.96 0.92 -7.79
N THR A 107 16.83 1.14 -8.78
CA THR A 107 18.04 0.34 -8.96
C THR A 107 19.29 1.05 -8.46
N ASN A 108 20.22 0.31 -7.86
CA ASN A 108 21.57 0.81 -7.62
C ASN A 108 22.39 0.81 -8.94
N GLN A 109 23.66 1.21 -8.88
CA GLN A 109 24.54 1.26 -10.06
C GLN A 109 24.77 -0.12 -10.68
N GLU A 110 24.62 -1.19 -9.90
CA GLU A 110 24.79 -2.58 -10.32
C GLU A 110 23.50 -3.17 -10.93
N GLY A 111 22.40 -2.41 -10.90
CA GLY A 111 21.10 -2.82 -11.42
C GLY A 111 20.25 -3.62 -10.42
N GLU A 112 20.69 -3.76 -9.17
CA GLU A 112 19.93 -4.44 -8.13
C GLU A 112 18.86 -3.52 -7.54
N ILE A 113 17.74 -4.11 -7.11
CA ILE A 113 16.65 -3.36 -6.49
C ILE A 113 17.07 -2.96 -5.07
N LYS A 114 17.09 -1.64 -4.81
CA LYS A 114 17.43 -1.08 -3.49
C LYS A 114 16.46 -1.59 -2.42
N GLY A 115 16.98 -1.92 -1.24
CA GLY A 115 16.20 -2.37 -0.08
C GLY A 115 15.70 -3.82 -0.14
N LEU A 116 15.97 -4.56 -1.22
CA LEU A 116 15.56 -5.97 -1.39
C LEU A 116 16.67 -6.96 -1.04
N MET A 117 17.91 -6.65 -1.43
CA MET A 117 19.10 -7.42 -1.09
C MET A 117 20.30 -6.47 -1.00
N TYR A 118 21.15 -6.68 -0.01
CA TYR A 118 22.48 -6.06 0.06
C TYR A 118 23.54 -7.14 -0.20
N PRO A 119 24.63 -6.84 -0.92
CA PRO A 119 25.73 -7.78 -1.10
C PRO A 119 26.27 -8.26 0.26
N LEU A 120 26.54 -9.57 0.34
CA LEU A 120 26.82 -10.32 1.58
C LEU A 120 28.12 -9.88 2.30
N ASP A 121 28.89 -9.00 1.69
CA ASP A 121 30.17 -8.47 2.15
C ASP A 121 30.01 -7.39 3.25
N LEU A 122 28.81 -6.83 3.46
CA LEU A 122 28.46 -5.99 4.62
C LEU A 122 27.51 -6.70 5.59
N CYS A 123 28.00 -7.72 6.29
CA CYS A 123 27.18 -8.54 7.20
C CYS A 123 26.91 -7.96 8.61
N PHE A 124 27.27 -6.72 8.95
CA PHE A 124 27.28 -6.30 10.37
C PHE A 124 26.08 -5.52 10.92
N LEU A 125 25.09 -5.13 10.11
CA LEU A 125 23.85 -4.57 10.65
C LEU A 125 22.65 -5.06 9.84
N LYS A 126 22.14 -6.25 10.19
CA LYS A 126 20.82 -6.69 9.74
C LYS A 126 19.77 -6.13 10.70
N SER A 127 18.88 -5.26 10.23
CA SER A 127 17.55 -5.09 10.80
C SER A 127 16.61 -6.08 10.09
N ASP A 128 16.61 -7.32 10.57
CA ASP A 128 15.78 -8.38 10.03
C ASP A 128 14.29 -8.11 10.28
N CYS A 129 13.53 -7.87 9.22
CA CYS A 129 12.10 -8.18 9.16
C CYS A 129 11.83 -9.65 8.77
N ALA A 130 12.86 -10.50 8.70
CA ALA A 130 12.70 -11.92 8.42
C ALA A 130 13.64 -12.75 9.32
N GLY A 131 13.05 -13.41 10.33
CA GLY A 131 13.60 -14.63 10.90
C GLY A 131 14.81 -14.46 11.82
N PHE A 132 14.54 -14.39 13.11
CA PHE A 132 15.51 -14.60 14.19
C PHE A 132 16.21 -15.97 14.03
N CYS A 133 17.43 -15.99 13.50
CA CYS A 133 18.27 -17.19 13.51
C CYS A 133 19.06 -17.23 14.83
N GLN A 134 18.50 -17.86 15.85
CA GLN A 134 19.24 -18.25 17.05
C GLN A 134 20.34 -19.25 16.67
N ARG A 135 21.58 -18.94 17.01
CA ARG A 135 22.65 -19.95 17.13
C ARG A 135 23.05 -20.08 18.60
N SER A 136 22.81 -21.28 19.12
CA SER A 136 23.47 -21.92 20.25
C SER A 136 24.98 -22.04 20.04
#